data_AF-A0AAD0SM88-F1
#
_entry.id   AF-A0AAD0SM88-F1
#
_cell.length_a   1.000
_cell.length_b   1.000
_cell.length_c   1.000
_cell.angle_alpha   90.00
_cell.angle_beta   90.00
_cell.angle_gamma   90.00
#
_symmetry.space_group_name_H-M   'P 1'
#
loop_
_entity.id
_entity.type
_entity.pdbx_description
1 polymer ?
#
loop_
_entity_poly.entity_id
_entity_poly.type
_entity_poly.pdbx_seq_one_letter_code
_entity_poly.pdbx_strand_id
1 'polypeptide(L)'
;MISLSKKRIIKISKLSIILFLVYILFFFLISGFEYYKMYNEKVSLTKELDEKREVTNRIKDNIQNIKDKTNLVKSSYASKEEIDNKLKSIFNNFSLVDYNLSLIDTKQMCIDRYILIVDLESTTELGKIAGKKILEYLGEVKQRDEFENIYFVDYIQKPRENR
;
A
#
# COMPACT_ATOMS: atom_id res chain seq x y z
N MET A 1 27.74 31.71 79.03
CA MET A 1 27.60 30.24 78.84
C MET A 1 26.17 29.84 79.16
N ILE A 2 25.37 29.46 78.16
CA ILE A 2 24.02 28.92 78.39
C ILE A 2 24.22 27.50 78.94
N SER A 3 24.13 27.31 80.27
CA SER A 3 24.23 25.98 80.89
C SER A 3 22.91 25.23 80.70
N LEU A 4 22.76 24.63 79.53
CA LEU A 4 21.69 23.67 79.29
C LEU A 4 21.92 22.45 80.19
N SER A 5 20.94 22.12 81.05
CA SER A 5 21.05 20.95 81.89
C SER A 5 21.12 19.68 81.01
N LYS A 6 22.07 18.79 81.32
CA LYS A 6 22.29 17.53 80.59
C LYS A 6 20.99 16.73 80.39
N LYS A 7 20.05 16.84 81.35
CA LYS A 7 18.71 16.21 81.29
C LYS A 7 17.80 16.80 80.19
N ARG A 8 17.82 18.12 79.94
CA ARG A 8 17.01 18.75 78.87
C ARG A 8 17.55 18.39 77.48
N ILE A 9 18.87 18.39 77.29
CA ILE A 9 19.52 18.00 76.02
C ILE A 9 19.18 16.54 75.65
N ILE A 10 19.25 15.62 76.61
CA ILE A 10 18.92 14.20 76.38
C ILE A 10 17.45 14.03 75.97
N LYS A 11 16.51 14.78 76.58
CA LYS A 11 15.09 14.72 76.18
C LYS A 11 14.85 15.23 74.75
N ILE A 12 15.44 16.37 74.38
CA ILE A 12 15.31 16.95 73.04
C ILE A 12 15.94 16.03 71.99
N SER A 13 17.13 15.49 72.28
CA SER A 13 17.81 14.52 71.40
C SER A 13 16.96 13.27 71.17
N LYS A 14 16.36 12.69 72.24
CA LYS A 14 15.46 11.53 72.10
C LYS A 14 14.23 11.84 71.24
N LEU A 15 13.61 13.01 71.44
CA LEU A 15 12.45 13.43 70.64
C LEU A 15 12.81 13.59 69.14
N SER A 16 13.96 14.21 68.86
CA SER A 16 14.47 14.39 67.49
C SER A 16 14.74 13.06 66.80
N ILE A 17 15.36 12.10 67.51
CA ILE A 17 15.62 10.75 66.97
C ILE A 17 14.32 10.02 66.63
N ILE A 18 13.29 10.11 67.50
CA ILE A 18 11.98 9.50 67.23
C ILE A 18 11.34 10.12 65.99
N LEU A 19 11.36 11.44 65.87
CA LEU A 19 10.78 12.16 64.74
C LEU A 19 11.50 11.82 63.43
N PHE A 20 12.82 11.67 63.49
CA PHE A 20 13.64 11.21 62.37
C PHE A 20 13.32 9.76 61.95
N LEU A 21 13.11 8.85 62.91
CA LEU A 21 12.70 7.47 62.63
C LEU A 21 11.32 7.41 61.96
N VAL A 22 10.37 8.22 62.42
CA VAL A 22 9.03 8.32 61.81
C VAL A 22 9.12 8.84 60.38
N TYR A 23 9.94 9.88 60.15
CA TYR A 23 10.16 10.42 58.81
C TYR A 23 10.77 9.37 57.87
N ILE A 24 11.77 8.62 58.32
CA ILE A 24 12.38 7.53 57.53
C ILE A 24 11.34 6.48 57.15
N LEU A 25 10.52 6.03 58.11
CA LEU A 25 9.46 5.06 57.84
C LEU A 25 8.46 5.58 56.81
N PHE A 26 8.04 6.84 56.93
CA PHE A 26 7.10 7.45 55.99
C PHE A 26 7.69 7.59 54.59
N PHE A 27 8.97 7.98 54.49
CA PHE A 27 9.69 8.06 53.22
C PHE A 27 9.76 6.72 52.50
N PHE A 28 10.09 5.63 53.22
CA PHE A 28 10.12 4.29 52.63
C PHE A 28 8.73 3.80 52.20
N LEU A 29 7.67 4.14 52.94
CA LEU A 29 6.31 3.78 52.56
C LEU A 29 5.87 4.47 51.25
N ILE A 30 6.09 5.79 51.15
CA ILE A 30 5.78 6.54 49.91
C ILE A 30 6.62 6.00 48.75
N SER A 31 7.93 5.86 48.95
CA SER A 31 8.84 5.38 47.90
C SER A 31 8.47 3.98 47.42
N GLY A 32 8.07 3.09 48.34
CA GLY A 32 7.61 1.74 48.00
C GLY A 32 6.30 1.76 47.20
N PHE A 33 5.36 2.63 47.56
CA PHE A 33 4.11 2.79 46.81
C PHE A 33 4.34 3.35 45.41
N GLU A 34 5.17 4.39 45.25
CA GLU A 34 5.52 4.95 43.96
C GLU A 34 6.25 3.93 43.08
N TYR A 35 7.20 3.18 43.65
CA TYR A 35 7.90 2.12 42.93
C TYR A 35 6.93 1.04 42.43
N TYR A 36 5.99 0.60 43.27
CA TYR A 36 4.97 -0.38 42.89
C TYR A 36 4.08 0.14 41.76
N LYS A 37 3.64 1.40 41.83
CA LYS A 37 2.87 2.05 40.78
C LYS A 37 3.64 2.10 39.47
N MET A 38 4.89 2.58 39.49
CA MET A 38 5.76 2.64 38.31
C MET A 38 6.03 1.26 37.71
N TYR A 39 6.23 0.25 38.56
CA TYR A 39 6.45 -1.12 38.10
C TYR A 39 5.23 -1.65 37.33
N ASN A 40 4.02 -1.48 37.86
CA ASN A 40 2.80 -1.92 37.19
C ASN A 40 2.57 -1.18 35.87
N GLU A 41 2.80 0.13 35.84
CA GLU A 41 2.69 0.94 34.62
C GLU A 41 3.70 0.48 33.55
N LYS A 42 4.93 0.18 33.96
CA LYS A 42 5.94 -0.40 33.05
C LYS A 42 5.49 -1.74 32.49
N VAL A 43 4.91 -2.61 33.31
CA VAL A 43 4.40 -3.92 32.86
C VAL A 43 3.25 -3.74 31.86
N SER A 44 2.29 -2.84 32.13
CA SER A 44 1.19 -2.59 31.20
C SER A 44 1.66 -2.00 29.88
N LEU A 45 2.58 -1.03 29.92
CA LEU A 45 3.14 -0.42 28.70
C LEU A 45 3.95 -1.43 27.89
N THR A 46 4.70 -2.31 28.55
CA THR A 46 5.48 -3.36 27.85
C THR A 46 4.53 -4.34 27.15
N LYS A 47 3.46 -4.75 27.83
CA LYS A 47 2.44 -5.63 27.24
C LYS A 47 1.75 -4.98 26.03
N GLU A 48 1.32 -3.73 26.16
CA GLU A 48 0.70 -3.00 25.05
C GLU A 48 1.67 -2.85 23.87
N LEU A 49 2.94 -2.58 24.15
CA LEU A 49 3.96 -2.44 23.12
C LEU A 49 4.23 -3.76 22.37
N ASP A 50 4.24 -4.89 23.07
CA ASP A 50 4.39 -6.21 22.46
C ASP A 50 3.16 -6.58 21.62
N GLU A 51 1.94 -6.31 22.10
CA GLU A 51 0.71 -6.49 21.32
C GLU A 51 0.73 -5.64 20.04
N LYS A 52 1.12 -4.36 20.15
CA LYS A 52 1.25 -3.45 18.99
C LYS A 52 2.31 -3.92 18.00
N ARG A 53 3.43 -4.45 18.48
CA ARG A 53 4.47 -5.05 17.62
C ARG A 53 3.96 -6.26 16.88
N GLU A 54 3.23 -7.14 17.55
CA GLU A 54 2.65 -8.32 16.92
C GLU A 54 1.64 -7.94 15.83
N VAL A 55 0.74 -6.99 16.12
CA VAL A 55 -0.20 -6.45 15.13
C VAL A 55 0.54 -5.84 13.94
N THR A 56 1.61 -5.07 14.19
CA THR A 56 2.43 -4.47 13.14
C THR A 56 3.08 -5.53 12.24
N ASN A 57 3.63 -6.58 12.84
CA ASN A 57 4.24 -7.69 12.08
C ASN A 57 3.19 -8.42 11.24
N ARG A 58 2.01 -8.72 11.79
CA ARG A 58 0.90 -9.33 11.03
C ARG A 58 0.46 -8.46 9.85
N ILE A 59 0.36 -7.14 10.05
CA ILE A 59 0.03 -6.20 8.96
C ILE A 59 1.12 -6.22 7.89
N LYS A 60 2.40 -6.21 8.29
CA LYS A 60 3.54 -6.26 7.36
C LYS A 60 3.51 -7.54 6.52
N ASP A 61 3.25 -8.69 7.15
CA ASP A 61 3.17 -9.98 6.46
C ASP A 61 1.99 -10.01 5.49
N ASN A 62 0.84 -9.44 5.88
CA ASN A 62 -0.32 -9.32 4.98
C ASN A 62 -0.02 -8.42 3.78
N ILE A 63 0.66 -7.28 3.98
CA ILE A 63 1.08 -6.40 2.90
C ILE A 63 2.01 -7.14 1.93
N GLN A 64 2.97 -7.91 2.46
CA GLN A 64 3.89 -8.68 1.63
C GLN A 64 3.15 -9.75 0.81
N ASN A 65 2.24 -10.50 1.44
CA ASN A 65 1.41 -11.50 0.76
C ASN A 65 0.54 -10.88 -0.35
N ILE A 66 -0.09 -9.73 -0.10
CA ILE A 66 -0.86 -9.01 -1.12
C ILE A 66 0.04 -8.54 -2.27
N LYS A 67 1.25 -8.04 -1.96
CA LYS A 67 2.22 -7.62 -2.97
C LYS A 67 2.65 -8.80 -3.85
N ASP A 68 2.92 -9.96 -3.25
CA ASP A 68 3.35 -11.16 -3.98
C ASP A 68 2.23 -11.70 -4.87
N LYS A 69 0.99 -11.75 -4.35
CA LYS A 69 -0.20 -12.08 -5.15
C LYS A 69 -0.42 -11.09 -6.30
N THR A 70 -0.24 -9.79 -6.05
CA THR A 70 -0.38 -8.76 -7.08
C THR A 70 0.67 -8.94 -8.18
N ASN A 71 1.91 -9.26 -7.81
CA ASN A 71 2.98 -9.51 -8.77
C ASN A 71 2.71 -10.78 -9.60
N LEU A 72 2.21 -11.85 -8.96
CA LEU A 72 1.80 -13.07 -9.63
C LEU A 72 0.72 -12.78 -10.69
N VAL A 73 -0.32 -12.03 -10.30
CA VAL A 73 -1.37 -11.62 -11.24
C VAL A 73 -0.77 -10.74 -12.34
N LYS A 74 0.09 -9.76 -12.05
CA LYS A 74 0.72 -8.93 -13.08
C LYS A 74 1.52 -9.76 -14.09
N SER A 75 2.23 -10.78 -13.62
CA SER A 75 3.03 -11.65 -14.50
C SER A 75 2.21 -12.55 -15.41
N SER A 76 0.94 -12.79 -15.11
CA SER A 76 0.06 -13.58 -15.99
C SER A 76 -0.48 -12.76 -17.16
N TYR A 77 -0.36 -11.43 -17.14
CA TYR A 77 -0.75 -10.54 -18.24
C TYR A 77 0.49 -10.04 -19.00
N ALA A 78 0.28 -9.59 -20.23
CA ALA A 78 1.35 -8.98 -21.03
C ALA A 78 1.58 -7.55 -20.55
N SER A 79 2.82 -7.07 -20.70
CA SER A 79 3.10 -5.66 -20.50
C SER A 79 2.48 -4.82 -21.63
N LYS A 80 2.27 -3.52 -21.37
CA LYS A 80 1.85 -2.56 -22.41
C LYS A 80 2.76 -2.67 -23.65
N GLU A 81 4.07 -2.71 -23.44
CA GLU A 81 5.06 -2.76 -24.52
C GLU A 81 4.92 -4.03 -25.38
N GLU A 82 4.65 -5.18 -24.76
CA GLU A 82 4.41 -6.42 -25.48
C GLU A 82 3.12 -6.37 -26.30
N ILE A 83 2.05 -5.78 -25.74
CA ILE A 83 0.79 -5.56 -26.48
C ILE A 83 1.02 -4.63 -27.66
N ASP A 84 1.71 -3.51 -27.46
CA ASP A 84 2.01 -2.54 -28.51
C ASP A 84 2.79 -3.18 -29.66
N ASN A 85 3.85 -3.93 -29.34
CA ASN A 85 4.66 -4.61 -30.33
C ASN A 85 3.87 -5.68 -31.09
N LYS A 86 3.04 -6.46 -30.38
CA LYS A 86 2.20 -7.49 -31.00
C LYS A 86 1.13 -6.90 -31.91
N LEU A 87 0.44 -5.86 -31.46
CA LEU A 87 -0.61 -5.20 -32.24
C LEU A 87 -0.03 -4.46 -33.45
N LYS A 88 1.10 -3.75 -33.32
CA LYS A 88 1.78 -3.13 -34.47
C LYS A 88 2.17 -4.17 -35.51
N SER A 89 2.69 -5.32 -35.08
CA SER A 89 3.03 -6.43 -35.98
C SER A 89 1.78 -7.00 -36.67
N ILE A 90 0.69 -7.22 -35.92
CA ILE A 90 -0.58 -7.68 -36.48
C ILE A 90 -1.12 -6.67 -37.48
N PHE A 91 -1.25 -5.40 -37.12
CA PHE A 91 -1.79 -4.38 -38.01
C PHE A 91 -0.99 -4.25 -39.30
N ASN A 92 0.35 -4.25 -39.23
CA ASN A 92 1.19 -4.27 -40.43
C ASN A 92 0.92 -5.48 -41.35
N ASN A 93 0.63 -6.65 -40.79
CA ASN A 93 0.34 -7.86 -41.56
C ASN A 93 -1.09 -7.92 -42.11
N PHE A 94 -2.03 -7.22 -41.47
CA PHE A 94 -3.44 -7.19 -41.84
C PHE A 94 -3.82 -5.97 -42.68
N SER A 95 -2.95 -4.94 -42.75
CA SER A 95 -3.10 -3.84 -43.69
C SER A 95 -3.04 -4.35 -45.13
N LEU A 96 -4.05 -3.99 -45.91
CA LEU A 96 -4.19 -4.34 -47.32
C LEU A 96 -4.20 -3.06 -48.16
N VAL A 97 -4.29 -3.21 -49.49
CA VAL A 97 -4.38 -2.05 -50.40
C VAL A 97 -5.63 -1.21 -50.12
N ASP A 98 -6.73 -1.84 -49.68
CA ASP A 98 -8.03 -1.18 -49.50
C ASP A 98 -8.21 -0.53 -48.11
N TYR A 99 -7.37 -0.89 -47.13
CA TYR A 99 -7.37 -0.27 -45.80
C TYR A 99 -6.04 -0.51 -45.06
N ASN A 100 -5.65 0.46 -44.24
CA ASN A 100 -4.47 0.43 -43.40
C ASN A 100 -4.85 0.64 -41.93
N LEU A 101 -4.33 -0.21 -41.05
CA LEU A 101 -4.47 -0.10 -39.61
C LEU A 101 -3.15 0.38 -38.98
N SER A 102 -3.20 1.38 -38.12
CA SER A 102 -2.03 1.88 -37.40
C SER A 102 -2.35 2.11 -35.92
N LEU A 103 -1.55 1.52 -35.03
CA LEU A 103 -1.68 1.75 -33.60
C LEU A 103 -1.03 3.09 -33.24
N ILE A 104 -1.84 4.07 -32.84
CA ILE A 104 -1.37 5.40 -32.43
C ILE A 104 -0.80 5.33 -31.00
N ASP A 105 -1.60 4.83 -30.05
CA ASP A 105 -1.19 4.66 -28.66
C ASP A 105 -2.07 3.61 -27.97
N THR A 106 -1.59 3.13 -26.82
CA THR A 106 -2.28 2.19 -25.96
C THR A 106 -2.30 2.73 -24.54
N LYS A 107 -3.48 2.95 -23.98
CA LYS A 107 -3.63 3.41 -22.60
C LYS A 107 -4.04 2.27 -21.70
N GLN A 108 -3.16 1.91 -20.75
CA GLN A 108 -3.49 0.93 -19.72
C GLN A 108 -4.48 1.53 -18.72
N MET A 109 -5.61 0.84 -18.51
CA MET A 109 -6.63 1.20 -17.52
C MET A 109 -6.56 0.28 -16.31
N CYS A 110 -6.46 -1.03 -16.56
CA CYS A 110 -6.32 -2.07 -15.55
C CYS A 110 -5.16 -3.01 -15.92
N ILE A 111 -4.92 -4.01 -15.08
CA ILE A 111 -3.88 -5.03 -15.34
C ILE A 111 -4.11 -5.79 -16.66
N ASP A 112 -5.37 -5.95 -17.03
CA ASP A 112 -5.89 -6.72 -18.14
C ASP A 112 -6.64 -5.87 -19.17
N ARG A 113 -6.87 -4.57 -18.91
CA ARG A 113 -7.72 -3.73 -19.77
C ARG A 113 -6.95 -2.53 -20.30
N TYR A 114 -7.07 -2.34 -21.61
CA TYR A 114 -6.39 -1.31 -22.38
C TYR A 114 -7.37 -0.60 -23.30
N ILE A 115 -7.20 0.71 -23.45
CA ILE A 115 -7.82 1.45 -24.55
C ILE A 115 -6.78 1.57 -25.66
N LEU A 116 -7.04 0.92 -26.78
CA LEU A 116 -6.23 1.03 -28.00
C LEU A 116 -6.75 2.22 -28.79
N ILE A 117 -5.85 3.10 -29.22
CA ILE A 117 -6.16 4.21 -30.12
C ILE A 117 -5.59 3.80 -31.48
N VAL A 118 -6.49 3.56 -32.43
CA VAL A 118 -6.14 3.00 -33.73
C VAL A 118 -6.60 3.95 -34.83
N ASP A 119 -5.70 4.24 -35.76
CA ASP A 119 -6.02 4.88 -37.02
C ASP A 119 -6.41 3.81 -38.03
N LEU A 120 -7.56 3.98 -38.68
CA LEU A 120 -8.04 3.16 -39.76
C LEU A 120 -8.27 4.04 -40.98
N GLU A 121 -7.29 4.03 -41.87
CA GLU A 121 -7.40 4.66 -43.17
C GLU A 121 -7.98 3.67 -44.17
N SER A 122 -8.93 4.08 -45.00
CA SER A 122 -9.46 3.22 -46.06
C SER A 122 -9.79 3.99 -47.32
N THR A 123 -9.60 3.33 -48.46
CA THR A 123 -9.89 3.87 -49.79
C THR A 123 -11.28 3.46 -50.29
N THR A 124 -11.94 2.49 -49.63
CA THR A 124 -13.24 1.97 -50.03
C THR A 124 -14.14 1.76 -48.81
N GLU A 125 -15.47 1.85 -48.99
CA GLU A 125 -16.41 1.55 -47.90
C GLU A 125 -16.29 0.11 -47.37
N LEU A 126 -15.99 -0.84 -48.26
CA LEU A 126 -15.74 -2.23 -47.88
C LEU A 126 -14.47 -2.37 -47.04
N GLY A 127 -13.41 -1.63 -47.37
CA GLY A 127 -12.18 -1.58 -46.57
C GLY A 127 -12.41 -0.99 -45.18
N LYS A 128 -13.21 0.07 -45.07
CA LYS A 128 -13.60 0.68 -43.80
C LYS A 128 -14.38 -0.30 -42.93
N ILE A 129 -15.35 -1.02 -43.51
CA ILE A 129 -16.11 -2.05 -42.80
C ILE A 129 -15.21 -3.21 -42.37
N ALA A 130 -14.29 -3.66 -43.23
CA ALA A 130 -13.37 -4.75 -42.94
C ALA A 130 -12.42 -4.39 -41.78
N GLY A 131 -11.77 -3.22 -41.86
CA GLY A 131 -10.90 -2.72 -40.80
C GLY A 131 -11.64 -2.56 -39.48
N LYS A 132 -12.86 -2.00 -39.50
CA LYS A 132 -13.70 -1.87 -38.30
C LYS A 132 -14.02 -3.22 -37.67
N LYS A 133 -14.35 -4.24 -38.47
CA LYS A 133 -14.60 -5.60 -37.97
C LYS A 133 -13.39 -6.23 -37.28
N ILE A 134 -12.17 -5.94 -37.75
CA ILE A 134 -10.94 -6.38 -37.08
C ILE A 134 -10.83 -5.73 -35.69
N LEU A 135 -11.13 -4.43 -35.59
CA LEU A 135 -11.15 -3.73 -34.31
C LEU A 135 -12.24 -4.26 -33.36
N GLU A 136 -13.43 -4.57 -33.89
CA GLU A 136 -14.53 -5.17 -33.13
C GLU A 136 -14.20 -6.59 -32.63
N TYR A 137 -13.36 -7.33 -33.35
CA TYR A 137 -12.85 -8.61 -32.87
C TYR A 137 -11.92 -8.46 -31.67
N LEU A 138 -11.19 -7.36 -31.58
CA LEU A 138 -10.31 -7.06 -30.45
C LEU A 138 -11.10 -6.60 -29.22
N GLY A 139 -12.19 -5.85 -29.39
CA GLY A 139 -12.97 -5.34 -28.26
C GLY A 139 -14.11 -4.40 -28.65
N GLU A 140 -14.69 -3.71 -27.66
CA GLU A 140 -15.75 -2.72 -27.90
C GLU A 140 -15.16 -1.50 -28.60
N VAL A 141 -15.68 -1.15 -29.78
CA VAL A 141 -15.17 -0.05 -30.59
C VAL A 141 -16.04 1.19 -30.44
N LYS A 142 -15.41 2.33 -30.17
CA LYS A 142 -16.03 3.65 -30.23
C LYS A 142 -15.29 4.54 -31.19
N GLN A 143 -16.04 5.32 -31.93
CA GLN A 143 -15.54 6.35 -32.83
C GLN A 143 -16.13 7.69 -32.38
N ARG A 144 -15.36 8.77 -32.52
CA ARG A 144 -15.90 10.13 -32.37
C ARG A 144 -16.21 10.70 -33.73
N ASP A 145 -17.33 11.41 -33.83
CA ASP A 145 -17.78 12.06 -35.07
C ASP A 145 -16.76 13.07 -35.62
N GLU A 146 -15.95 13.66 -34.73
CA GLU A 146 -14.89 14.62 -35.08
C GLU A 146 -13.69 13.98 -35.79
N PHE A 147 -13.48 12.66 -35.65
CA PHE A 147 -12.31 11.94 -36.17
C PHE A 147 -12.74 10.66 -36.91
N GLU A 148 -12.97 10.78 -38.22
CA GLU A 148 -13.51 9.71 -39.06
C GLU A 148 -12.62 8.46 -39.22
N ASN A 149 -11.33 8.57 -38.90
CA ASN A 149 -10.37 7.48 -39.01
C ASN A 149 -9.87 6.99 -37.64
N ILE A 150 -10.16 7.70 -36.54
CA ILE A 150 -9.67 7.33 -35.21
C ILE A 150 -10.72 6.51 -34.46
N TYR A 151 -10.30 5.32 -34.05
CA TYR A 151 -11.11 4.38 -33.29
C TYR A 151 -10.47 4.11 -31.92
N PHE A 152 -11.33 4.05 -30.91
CA PHE A 152 -10.98 3.66 -29.55
C PHE A 152 -11.51 2.24 -29.31
N VAL A 153 -10.61 1.31 -29.04
CA VAL A 153 -10.96 -0.09 -28.80
C VAL A 153 -10.73 -0.42 -27.35
N ASP A 154 -11.78 -0.85 -26.66
CA ASP A 154 -11.70 -1.38 -25.31
C ASP A 154 -11.27 -2.84 -25.33
N TYR A 155 -9.97 -3.05 -25.20
CA TYR A 155 -9.31 -4.35 -25.28
C TYR A 155 -9.16 -4.96 -23.88
N ILE A 156 -9.72 -6.17 -23.71
CA ILE A 156 -9.56 -6.98 -22.50
C ILE A 156 -8.65 -8.16 -22.83
N GLN A 157 -7.45 -8.13 -22.25
CA GLN A 157 -6.46 -9.16 -22.37
C GLN A 157 -6.87 -10.42 -21.60
N LYS A 158 -6.68 -11.58 -22.25
CA LYS A 158 -6.74 -12.88 -21.57
C LYS A 158 -5.39 -13.17 -20.88
N PRO A 159 -5.41 -13.74 -19.66
CA PRO A 159 -4.18 -14.17 -19.02
C PRO A 159 -3.45 -15.18 -19.91
N ARG A 160 -2.12 -15.19 -19.83
CA ARG A 160 -1.27 -16.19 -20.48
C ARG A 160 -1.71 -17.57 -19.98
N GLU A 161 -1.96 -18.49 -20.91
CA GLU A 161 -2.08 -19.89 -20.56
C GLU A 161 -0.73 -20.33 -19.98
N ASN A 162 -0.73 -20.76 -18.72
CA ASN A 162 0.42 -21.41 -18.11
C ASN A 162 0.74 -22.65 -18.96
N ARG A 163 1.77 -22.57 -19.79
CA ARG A 163 2.39 -23.74 -20.41
C ARG A 163 3.33 -24.40 -19.41
#